data_AF-A0A9P3H536-F1
#
_entry.id   AF-A0A9P3H536-F1
#
_cell.length_a   1.000
_cell.length_b   1.000
_cell.length_c   1.000
_cell.angle_alpha   90.00
_cell.angle_beta   90.00
_cell.angle_gamma   90.00
#
_symmetry.space_group_name_H-M   'P 1'
#
loop_
_entity.id
_entity.type
_entity.pdbx_description
1 polymer ?
#
loop_
_entity_poly.entity_id
_entity_poly.type
_entity_poly.pdbx_seq_one_letter_code
_entity_poly.pdbx_strand_id
1 'polypeptide(L)'
;MSIAVPAPLPRERVLATPRLHSPGEDPIAWLSHFDLVSQGNNWPPTTQFNTVGLYLGLNALHWFKEKHSTWTTFDDFKKAFRAKFLIHAFTAKARAAAQAFRQEFPDR
;
A
#
# COMPACT_ATOMS: atom_id res chain seq x y z
N MET A 1 -1.41 45.12 33.04
CA MET A 1 -1.98 43.76 33.15
C MET A 1 -1.56 43.00 31.91
N SER A 2 -0.61 42.06 32.03
CA SER A 2 -0.08 41.29 30.90
C SER A 2 -0.89 40.00 30.75
N ILE A 3 -1.52 39.82 29.60
CA ILE A 3 -2.30 38.64 29.27
C ILE A 3 -1.31 37.60 28.74
N ALA A 4 -1.09 36.51 29.49
CA ALA A 4 -0.30 35.38 29.02
C ALA A 4 -1.06 34.69 27.88
N VAL A 5 -0.47 34.68 26.68
CA VAL A 5 -0.99 33.89 25.56
C VAL A 5 -0.70 32.41 25.87
N PRO A 6 -1.73 31.54 25.95
CA PRO A 6 -1.51 30.13 26.22
C PRO A 6 -0.74 29.49 25.05
N ALA A 7 0.25 28.66 25.39
CA ALA A 7 0.99 27.89 24.41
C ALA A 7 0.03 27.05 23.55
N PRO A 8 0.25 26.95 22.22
CA PRO A 8 -0.60 26.14 21.36
C PRO A 8 -0.55 24.69 21.83
N LEU A 9 -1.73 24.10 22.05
CA LEU A 9 -1.88 22.68 22.39
C LEU A 9 -1.15 21.83 21.34
N PRO A 10 -0.56 20.67 21.73
CA PRO A 10 0.00 19.73 20.77
C PRO A 10 -1.09 19.37 19.77
N ARG A 11 -0.89 19.72 18.49
CA ARG A 11 -1.79 19.29 17.43
C ARG A 11 -1.82 17.77 17.48
N GLU A 12 -3.00 17.21 17.76
CA GLU A 12 -3.27 15.78 17.67
C GLU A 12 -2.71 15.32 16.32
N ARG A 13 -1.69 14.45 16.33
CA ARG A 13 -1.18 13.86 15.09
C ARG A 13 -2.31 13.03 14.55
N VAL A 14 -3.01 13.52 13.53
CA VAL A 14 -3.91 12.69 12.74
C VAL A 14 -3.05 11.55 12.20
N LEU A 15 -3.18 10.36 12.80
CA LEU A 15 -2.52 9.16 12.33
C LEU A 15 -3.11 8.88 10.95
N ALA A 16 -2.35 9.17 9.90
CA ALA A 16 -2.78 8.84 8.55
C ALA A 16 -2.92 7.32 8.47
N THR A 17 -4.05 6.82 7.99
CA THR A 17 -4.26 5.38 7.83
C THR A 17 -3.83 4.98 6.42
N PRO A 18 -2.95 3.97 6.26
CA PRO A 18 -2.64 3.45 4.95
C PRO A 18 -3.91 2.97 4.25
N ARG A 19 -3.99 3.20 2.93
CA ARG A 19 -5.09 2.66 2.12
C ARG A 19 -4.99 1.14 1.95
N LEU A 20 -6.13 0.47 1.85
CA LEU A 20 -6.22 -0.96 1.58
C LEU A 20 -5.75 -1.28 0.14
N HIS A 21 -4.87 -2.26 -0.02
CA HIS A 21 -4.43 -2.73 -1.33
C HIS A 21 -5.58 -3.40 -2.09
N SER A 22 -5.93 -2.86 -3.25
CA SER A 22 -7.03 -3.38 -4.08
C SER A 22 -6.55 -4.32 -5.20
N PRO A 23 -7.33 -5.32 -5.61
CA PRO A 23 -7.01 -6.15 -6.77
C PRO A 23 -6.84 -5.29 -8.04
N GLY A 24 -5.73 -5.48 -8.76
CA GLY A 24 -5.43 -4.72 -9.99
C GLY A 24 -4.78 -3.35 -9.75
N GLU A 25 -4.59 -2.96 -8.49
CA GLU A 25 -3.82 -1.78 -8.12
C GLU A 25 -2.34 -1.96 -8.46
N ASP A 26 -1.66 -0.84 -8.75
CA ASP A 26 -0.21 -0.82 -8.91
C ASP A 26 0.48 -1.08 -7.56
N PRO A 27 1.19 -2.21 -7.39
CA PRO A 27 1.80 -2.58 -6.11
C PRO A 27 2.93 -1.64 -5.71
N ILE A 28 3.60 -0.97 -6.66
CA ILE A 28 4.63 0.01 -6.36
C ILE A 28 4.00 1.27 -5.79
N ALA A 29 2.95 1.76 -6.44
CA ALA A 29 2.22 2.93 -5.95
C ALA A 29 1.58 2.68 -4.57
N TRP A 30 1.07 1.47 -4.34
CA TRP A 30 0.56 1.08 -3.03
C TRP A 30 1.66 1.04 -1.96
N LEU A 31 2.80 0.38 -2.24
CA LEU A 31 3.94 0.35 -1.32
C LEU A 31 4.47 1.75 -1.00
N SER A 32 4.61 2.62 -2.00
CA SER A 32 5.06 4.00 -1.80
C SER A 32 4.12 4.78 -0.88
N HIS A 33 2.80 4.60 -1.04
CA HIS A 33 1.83 5.21 -0.14
C HIS A 33 1.94 4.66 1.29
N PHE A 34 2.07 3.35 1.44
CA PHE A 34 2.26 2.73 2.76
C PHE A 34 3.55 3.21 3.44
N ASP A 35 4.67 3.27 2.70
CA ASP A 35 5.95 3.80 3.20
C ASP A 35 5.77 5.27 3.64
N LEU A 36 5.10 6.12 2.85
CA LEU A 36 4.87 7.53 3.21
C LEU A 36 4.03 7.69 4.48
N VAL A 37 2.94 6.92 4.60
CA VAL A 37 2.08 6.96 5.78
C VAL A 37 2.81 6.42 7.02
N SER A 38 3.57 5.33 6.88
CA SER A 38 4.34 4.77 7.98
C SER A 38 5.43 5.72 8.46
N GLN A 39 6.08 6.47 7.55
CA GLN A 39 7.00 7.55 7.89
C GLN A 39 6.29 8.70 8.62
N GLY A 40 5.14 9.16 8.12
CA GLY A 40 4.34 10.21 8.78
C GLY A 40 3.91 9.82 10.20
N ASN A 41 3.65 8.52 10.41
CA ASN A 41 3.29 7.97 11.71
C ASN A 41 4.51 7.55 12.56
N ASN A 42 5.74 7.73 12.08
CA ASN A 42 6.98 7.26 12.74
C ASN A 42 6.95 5.76 13.11
N TRP A 43 6.39 4.91 12.26
CA TRP A 43 6.36 3.48 12.51
C TRP A 43 7.75 2.86 12.32
N PRO A 44 8.28 2.14 13.34
CA PRO A 44 9.50 1.38 13.16
C PRO A 44 9.28 0.20 12.19
N PRO A 45 10.35 -0.35 11.58
CA PRO A 45 10.24 -1.45 10.61
C PRO A 45 9.46 -2.67 11.12
N THR A 46 9.55 -2.96 12.41
CA THR A 46 8.79 -4.03 13.07
C THR A 46 7.29 -3.75 13.06
N THR A 47 6.87 -2.53 13.38
CA THR A 47 5.46 -2.11 13.29
C THR A 47 4.96 -2.16 11.86
N GLN A 48 5.76 -1.71 10.89
CA GLN A 48 5.40 -1.79 9.46
C GLN A 48 5.11 -3.24 9.05
N PHE A 49 6.00 -4.17 9.39
CA PHE A 49 5.83 -5.59 9.07
C PHE A 49 4.61 -6.21 9.77
N ASN A 50 4.39 -5.91 11.05
CA ASN A 50 3.28 -6.47 11.81
C ASN A 50 1.92 -5.92 11.34
N THR A 51 1.88 -4.68 10.85
CA THR A 51 0.63 -4.02 10.45
C THR A 51 0.30 -4.17 8.98
N VAL A 52 1.28 -4.44 8.09
CA VAL A 52 1.05 -4.46 6.64
C VAL A 52 -0.08 -5.40 6.24
N GLY A 53 -0.21 -6.56 6.90
CA GLY A 53 -1.27 -7.52 6.63
C GLY A 53 -2.69 -6.95 6.79
N LEU A 54 -2.88 -5.96 7.67
CA LEU A 54 -4.17 -5.28 7.88
C LEU A 54 -4.59 -4.44 6.67
N TYR A 55 -3.61 -4.05 5.85
CA TYR A 55 -3.81 -3.17 4.70
C TYR A 55 -3.71 -3.92 3.37
N LEU A 56 -3.72 -5.25 3.39
CA LEU A 56 -3.82 -6.07 2.19
C LEU A 56 -5.26 -6.49 1.94
N GLY A 57 -5.77 -6.27 0.72
CA GLY A 57 -7.08 -6.76 0.32
C GLY A 57 -7.05 -8.20 -0.21
N LEU A 58 -8.07 -8.98 0.14
CA LEU A 58 -8.43 -10.29 -0.44
C LEU A 58 -7.23 -11.18 -0.83
N ASN A 59 -6.93 -11.27 -2.13
CA ASN A 59 -5.89 -12.14 -2.69
C ASN A 59 -4.49 -11.83 -2.12
N ALA A 60 -4.18 -10.56 -1.89
CA ALA A 60 -2.90 -10.16 -1.32
C ALA A 60 -2.79 -10.57 0.15
N LEU A 61 -3.89 -10.48 0.91
CA LEU A 61 -3.94 -10.94 2.30
C LEU A 61 -3.82 -12.46 2.39
N HIS A 62 -4.52 -13.20 1.52
CA HIS A 62 -4.44 -14.66 1.48
C HIS A 62 -3.00 -15.11 1.21
N TRP A 63 -2.40 -14.57 0.15
CA TRP A 63 -1.01 -14.83 -0.20
C TRP A 63 -0.04 -14.43 0.92
N PHE A 64 -0.28 -13.31 1.59
CA PHE A 64 0.53 -12.89 2.74
C PHE A 64 0.45 -13.92 3.86
N LYS A 65 -0.74 -14.38 4.25
CA LYS A 65 -0.90 -15.39 5.32
C LYS A 65 -0.16 -16.69 5.00
N GLU A 66 -0.20 -17.15 3.75
CA GLU A 66 0.50 -18.37 3.32
C GLU A 66 2.03 -18.24 3.35
N LYS A 67 2.56 -17.03 3.15
CA LYS A 67 3.99 -16.80 2.96
C LYS A 67 4.65 -16.01 4.09
N HIS A 68 3.90 -15.45 5.04
CA HIS A 68 4.43 -14.53 6.05
C HIS A 68 5.59 -15.13 6.87
N SER A 69 5.56 -16.45 7.12
CA SER A 69 6.61 -17.16 7.86
C SER A 69 7.95 -17.28 7.10
N THR A 70 7.98 -16.88 5.82
CA THR A 70 9.19 -16.88 4.99
C THR A 70 9.96 -15.55 5.01
N TRP A 71 9.39 -14.52 5.65
CA TRP A 71 9.98 -13.19 5.73
C TRP A 71 10.20 -12.80 7.19
N THR A 72 11.35 -12.19 7.47
CA THR A 72 11.70 -11.69 8.81
C THR A 72 11.65 -10.17 8.89
N THR A 73 11.73 -9.48 7.75
CA THR A 73 11.72 -8.02 7.69
C THR A 73 10.65 -7.49 6.73
N PHE A 74 10.27 -6.23 6.93
CA PHE A 74 9.40 -5.53 5.99
C PHE A 74 10.03 -5.41 4.60
N ASP A 75 11.36 -5.34 4.50
CA ASP A 75 12.06 -5.26 3.22
C ASP A 75 11.95 -6.56 2.40
N ASP A 76 12.05 -7.71 3.07
CA ASP A 76 11.84 -9.03 2.45
C ASP A 76 10.42 -9.16 1.90
N PHE A 77 9.43 -8.72 2.68
CA PHE A 77 8.05 -8.61 2.22
C PHE A 77 7.95 -7.70 1.00
N LYS A 78 8.54 -6.49 1.01
CA LYS A 78 8.48 -5.56 -0.14
C LYS A 78 9.02 -6.19 -1.41
N LYS A 79 10.18 -6.87 -1.32
CA LYS A 79 10.78 -7.58 -2.47
C LYS A 79 9.84 -8.65 -3.01
N ALA A 80 9.31 -9.51 -2.14
CA ALA A 80 8.41 -10.59 -2.54
C ALA A 80 7.07 -10.07 -3.10
N PHE A 81 6.52 -9.02 -2.49
CA PHE A 81 5.27 -8.40 -2.92
C PHE A 81 5.39 -7.81 -4.32
N ARG A 82 6.48 -7.07 -4.57
CA ARG A 82 6.79 -6.55 -5.91
C ARG A 82 6.92 -7.68 -6.92
N ALA A 83 7.74 -8.69 -6.63
CA ALA A 83 7.94 -9.81 -7.54
C ALA A 83 6.62 -10.53 -7.88
N LYS A 84 5.74 -10.72 -6.90
CA LYS A 84 4.45 -11.38 -7.09
C LYS A 84 3.46 -10.53 -7.86
N PHE A 85 3.21 -9.29 -7.43
CA PHE A 85 2.07 -8.50 -7.90
C PHE A 85 2.39 -7.54 -9.05
N LEU A 86 3.66 -7.20 -9.29
CA LEU A 86 4.05 -6.27 -10.37
C LEU A 86 3.65 -6.82 -11.73
N ILE A 87 3.96 -8.10 -11.99
CA ILE A 87 3.61 -8.77 -13.25
C ILE A 87 2.09 -8.84 -13.44
N HIS A 88 1.32 -9.09 -12.37
CA HIS A 88 -0.15 -9.11 -12.43
C HIS A 88 -0.73 -7.73 -12.75
N ALA A 89 -0.19 -6.67 -12.16
CA ALA A 89 -0.63 -5.30 -12.45
C ALA A 89 -0.34 -4.89 -13.90
N PHE A 90 0.85 -5.21 -14.43
CA PHE A 90 1.16 -4.99 -15.85
C PHE A 90 0.22 -5.76 -16.78
N THR A 91 -0.03 -7.05 -16.48
CA THR A 91 -0.93 -7.88 -17.27
C THR A 91 -2.37 -7.36 -17.23
N ALA A 92 -2.84 -6.90 -16.07
CA ALA A 92 -4.17 -6.33 -15.91
C ALA A 92 -4.33 -5.03 -16.71
N LYS A 93 -3.34 -4.11 -16.63
CA LYS A 93 -3.32 -2.88 -17.44
C LYS A 93 -3.31 -3.20 -18.94
N ALA A 94 -2.49 -4.15 -19.38
CA ALA A 94 -2.43 -4.55 -20.79
C ALA A 94 -3.77 -5.12 -21.28
N ARG A 95 -4.42 -5.98 -20.47
CA ARG A 95 -5.77 -6.49 -20.80
C ARG A 95 -6.82 -5.40 -20.86
N ALA A 96 -6.82 -4.46 -19.91
CA ALA A 96 -7.75 -3.34 -19.90
C ALA A 96 -7.55 -2.45 -21.14
N ALA A 97 -6.31 -2.17 -21.52
CA ALA A 97 -5.99 -1.42 -22.74
C ALA A 97 -6.45 -2.16 -24.01
N ALA A 98 -6.22 -3.47 -24.09
CA ALA A 98 -6.69 -4.28 -25.23
C ALA A 98 -8.22 -4.33 -25.33
N GLN A 99 -8.92 -4.42 -24.19
CA GLN A 99 -10.39 -4.37 -24.14
C GLN A 99 -10.91 -3.00 -24.55
N ALA A 100 -10.32 -1.91 -24.05
CA ALA A 100 -10.70 -0.55 -24.43
C ALA A 100 -10.52 -0.33 -25.93
N PHE A 101 -9.39 -0.76 -26.51
CA PHE A 101 -9.14 -0.68 -27.94
C PHE A 101 -10.19 -1.45 -28.76
N ARG A 102 -10.57 -2.65 -28.32
CA ARG A 102 -11.59 -3.46 -28.99
C ARG A 102 -12.99 -2.84 -28.91
N GLN A 103 -13.32 -2.13 -27.83
CA GLN A 103 -14.58 -1.40 -27.71
C GLN A 103 -14.59 -0.13 -28.57
N GLU A 104 -13.45 0.54 -28.70
CA GLU A 104 -13.29 1.75 -29.52
C GLU A 104 -13.30 1.45 -31.03
N PHE A 105 -12.85 0.25 -31.43
CA PHE A 105 -12.82 -0.20 -32.83
C PHE A 105 -13.46 -1.60 -33.00
N PRO A 106 -14.80 -1.71 -32.94
CA PRO A 106 -15.49 -3.01 -32.96
C PRO A 106 -15.48 -3.74 -34.32
N ASP A 107 -15.27 -3.02 -35.43
CA ASP A 107 -15.38 -3.52 -36.82
C ASP A 107 -14.04 -3.66 -37.57
N ARG A 108 -12.92 -3.88 -36.86
CA ARG A 108 -11.62 -4.23 -37.47
C ARG A 108 -11.22 -5.67 -37.22
#